data_AF-A0A6M0GAF2-F1
#
_entry.id   AF-A0A6M0GAF2-F1
#
_cell.length_a   1.000
_cell.length_b   1.000
_cell.length_c   1.000
_cell.angle_alpha   90.00
_cell.angle_beta   90.00
_cell.angle_gamma   90.00
#
_symmetry.space_group_name_H-M   'P 1'
#
loop_
_entity.id
_entity.type
_entity.pdbx_description
1 polymer ?
#
loop_
_entity_poly.entity_id
_entity_poly.type
_entity_poly.pdbx_seq_one_letter_code
_entity_poly.pdbx_strand_id
1 'polypeptide(L)' 'MTNYPDFSSHDYQIKRQLGQNRLGGRSTYLATNIKTQQPVVIKQ' A
#
# COMPACT_ATOMS: atom_id res chain seq x y z
N MET A 1 -0.34 8.87 -13.99
CA MET A 1 -0.53 7.57 -13.31
C MET A 1 0.36 7.56 -12.07
N THR A 2 -0.21 7.41 -10.88
CA THR A 2 0.57 7.33 -9.64
C THR A 2 1.25 5.96 -9.62
N ASN A 3 2.57 5.92 -9.75
CA ASN A 3 3.33 4.66 -9.70
C ASN A 3 3.43 4.21 -8.24
N TYR A 4 2.46 3.41 -7.79
CA TYR A 4 2.54 2.75 -6.49
C TYR A 4 3.50 1.57 -6.55
N PRO A 5 4.20 1.23 -5.45
CA PRO A 5 4.97 0.00 -5.39
C PRO A 5 4.06 -1.21 -5.60
N ASP A 6 4.56 -2.23 -6.30
CA ASP A 6 3.80 -3.46 -6.51
C ASP A 6 3.98 -4.42 -5.33
N PHE A 7 2.87 -4.73 -4.66
CA PHE A 7 2.79 -5.71 -3.58
C PHE A 7 1.99 -6.96 -3.98
N SER A 8 1.73 -7.16 -5.28
CA SER A 8 1.01 -8.32 -5.81
C SER A 8 1.67 -9.65 -5.42
N SER A 9 3.00 -9.68 -5.32
CA SER A 9 3.79 -10.83 -4.84
C SER A 9 3.48 -11.25 -3.40
N HIS A 10 2.85 -10.37 -2.62
CA HIS A 10 2.42 -10.60 -1.24
C HIS A 10 0.89 -10.67 -1.10
N ASP A 11 0.17 -10.84 -2.22
CA ASP A 11 -1.29 -10.85 -2.27
C ASP A 11 -1.96 -9.53 -1.86
N TYR A 12 -1.28 -8.39 -2.05
CA TYR A 12 -1.85 -7.07 -1.74
C TYR A 12 -1.98 -6.17 -2.97
N GLN A 13 -3.14 -5.54 -3.12
CA GLN A 13 -3.37 -4.53 -4.14
C GLN A 13 -3.50 -3.14 -3.51
N ILE A 14 -2.58 -2.22 -3.81
CA ILE A 14 -2.68 -0.84 -3.35
C ILE A 14 -3.87 -0.14 -4.03
N LYS A 15 -4.68 0.55 -3.22
CA LYS A 15 -5.78 1.41 -3.68
C LYS A 15 -5.41 2.88 -3.69
N ARG A 16 -4.77 3.37 -2.62
CA ARG A 16 -4.30 4.76 -2.50
C ARG A 16 -3.25 4.92 -1.41
N GLN A 17 -2.45 5.98 -1.51
CA GLN A 17 -1.58 6.42 -0.43
C GLN A 17 -2.40 7.17 0.64
N LEU A 18 -2.13 6.86 1.91
CA LEU A 18 -2.72 7.53 3.07
C LEU A 18 -1.79 8.61 3.64
N GLY A 19 -0.48 8.45 3.50
CA GLY A 19 0.48 9.43 3.98
C GLY A 19 1.91 9.16 3.53
N GLN A 20 2.77 10.15 3.73
CA GLN A 20 4.21 10.06 3.49
C GLN A 20 4.95 10.69 4.65
N ASN A 21 5.93 9.98 5.20
CA ASN A 21 6.93 10.59 6.05
C ASN A 21 7.97 11.29 5.16
N ARG A 22 7.87 12.61 5.05
CA ARG A 22 8.74 13.43 4.18
C ARG A 22 10.22 13.38 4.57
N LEU A 23 10.52 13.16 5.85
CA LEU A 23 11.91 13.13 6.35
C LEU A 23 12.57 11.76 6.14
N GLY A 24 11.78 10.69 6.06
CA GLY A 24 12.29 9.31 5.99
C GLY A 24 11.94 8.54 4.71
N GLY A 25 11.25 9.15 3.75
CA GLY A 25 10.86 8.53 2.48
C GLY A 25 9.81 7.40 2.58
N ARG A 26 9.37 7.06 3.79
CA ARG A 26 8.38 6.00 4.03
C ARG A 26 6.97 6.45 3.66
N SER A 27 6.19 5.55 3.09
CA SER A 27 4.81 5.80 2.71
C SER A 27 3.87 4.81 3.39
N THR A 28 2.67 5.29 3.71
CA THR A 28 1.58 4.48 4.23
C THR A 28 0.53 4.33 3.14
N TYR A 29 0.09 3.10 2.87
CA TYR A 29 -0.85 2.78 1.82
C TYR A 29 -2.09 2.08 2.37
N LEU A 30 -3.24 2.38 1.77
CA LEU A 30 -4.43 1.55 1.85
C LEU A 30 -4.36 0.51 0.75
N ALA A 31 -4.46 -0.77 1.12
CA ALA A 31 -4.47 -1.89 0.19
C ALA A 31 -5.64 -2.83 0.51
N THR A 32 -5.92 -3.73 -0.43
CA THR A 32 -6.82 -4.87 -0.23
C THR A 32 -5.98 -6.14 -0.21
N ASN A 33 -6.16 -6.97 0.82
CA ASN A 33 -5.64 -8.34 0.79
C ASN A 33 -6.50 -9.16 -0.19
N ILE A 34 -5.88 -9.69 -1.25
CA ILE A 34 -6.57 -10.37 -2.35
C ILE A 34 -7.19 -11.69 -1.86
N LYS A 35 -6.56 -12.37 -0.89
CA LYS A 35 -7.04 -13.65 -0.35
C LYS A 35 -8.25 -13.48 0.56
N THR A 36 -8.24 -12.48 1.43
CA THR A 36 -9.32 -12.28 2.41
C THR A 36 -10.35 -11.25 1.97
N GLN A 37 -10.07 -10.50 0.89
CA GLN A 37 -10.84 -9.33 0.43
C GLN A 37 -10.96 -8.21 1.47
N GLN A 38 -10.14 -8.25 2.52
CA GLN A 38 -10.19 -7.26 3.60
C GLN A 38 -9.30 -6.05 3.30
N PRO A 39 -9.73 -4.84 3.68
CA PRO A 39 -8.89 -3.66 3.64
C PRO A 39 -7.78 -3.76 4.70
N VAL A 40 -6.55 -3.43 4.29
CA VAL A 40 -5.36 -3.45 5.15
C VAL A 40 -4.54 -2.18 4.96
N VAL A 41 -3.70 -1.87 5.95
CA VAL A 41 -2.75 -0.75 5.90
C VAL A 41 -1.33 -1.30 5.80
N ILE A 42 -0.59 -0.84 4.79
CA ILE A 42 0.82 -1.19 4.59
C ILE A 42 1.68 0.02 4.97
N LYS A 43 2.75 -0.22 5.75
CA LYS A 43 3.77 0.76 6.10
C LYS A 43 5.12 0.28 5.61
N GLN A 44 5.85 1.15 4.91
CA GLN A 44 7.26 0.98 4.54
C GLN A 44 8.19 1.55 5.63
#